data_AF-A0A511XI03-F1
#
_entry.id   AF-A0A511XI03-F1
#
_cell.length_a   1.000
_cell.length_b   1.000
_cell.length_c   1.000
_cell.angle_alpha   90.00
_cell.angle_beta   90.00
_cell.angle_gamma   90.00
#
_symmetry.space_group_name_H-M   'P 1'
#
loop_
_entity.id
_entity.type
_entity.pdbx_description
1 polymer ?
#
loop_
_entity_poly.entity_id
_entity_poly.type
_entity_poly.pdbx_seq_one_letter_code
_entity_poly.pdbx_strand_id
1 'polypeptide(L)'
;MSRNAAGRAGLAHVDMAFESRGAPHRDRILKFAALYRSIAFPMLMHCKSGADRAGLASGLVILFEGGTADEALKELSWRYGHFNHSRTGILDAFFMRYRGEAEGRIPFLEWVEHHYDEGALKQDFVAGKLASFVNDQVLHRE
;
A
#
# COMPACT_ATOMS: atom_id res chain seq x y z
N MET A 1 -3.27 -18.58 5.65
CA MET A 1 -2.47 -19.78 5.95
C MET A 1 -1.60 -19.51 7.17
N SER A 2 -1.40 -20.47 8.08
CA SER A 2 -0.46 -20.30 9.19
C SER A 2 0.92 -20.85 8.82
N ARG A 3 1.98 -20.43 9.51
CA ARG A 3 3.34 -20.98 9.34
C ARG A 3 3.37 -22.52 9.42
N ASN A 4 2.62 -23.10 10.37
CA ASN A 4 2.52 -24.55 10.50
C ASN A 4 1.80 -25.20 9.32
N ALA A 5 0.74 -24.59 8.79
CA ALA A 5 0.06 -25.09 7.60
C ALA A 5 0.97 -25.00 6.36
N ALA A 6 1.72 -23.91 6.21
CA ALA A 6 2.70 -23.72 5.14
C ALA A 6 3.80 -24.79 5.20
N GLY A 7 4.37 -25.01 6.39
CA GLY A 7 5.41 -26.01 6.59
C GLY A 7 4.95 -27.43 6.27
N ARG A 8 3.72 -27.79 6.65
CA ARG A 8 3.12 -29.09 6.27
C ARG A 8 2.92 -29.25 4.76
N ALA A 9 2.75 -28.15 4.05
CA ALA A 9 2.60 -28.12 2.59
C ALA A 9 3.94 -27.95 1.84
N GLY A 10 5.08 -27.87 2.55
CA GLY A 10 6.39 -27.61 1.93
C GLY A 10 6.53 -26.21 1.34
N LEU A 11 5.69 -25.25 1.76
CA LEU A 11 5.67 -23.89 1.23
C LEU A 11 6.58 -22.97 2.04
N ALA A 12 7.36 -22.14 1.35
CA ALA A 12 8.06 -21.02 1.95
C ALA A 12 7.06 -20.03 2.56
N HIS A 13 7.35 -19.53 3.76
CA HIS A 13 6.47 -18.61 4.49
C HIS A 13 7.25 -17.41 5.01
N VAL A 14 6.84 -16.22 4.57
CA VAL A 14 7.45 -14.95 4.96
C VAL A 14 6.41 -14.06 5.62
N ASP A 15 6.77 -13.47 6.76
CA ASP A 15 5.91 -12.54 7.49
C ASP A 15 6.35 -11.09 7.23
N MET A 16 5.37 -10.23 6.91
CA MET A 16 5.57 -8.79 6.72
C MET A 16 4.62 -8.00 7.61
N ALA A 17 5.16 -7.04 8.35
CA ALA A 17 4.42 -6.28 9.36
C ALA A 17 3.73 -5.03 8.76
N PHE A 18 2.73 -5.20 7.90
CA PHE A 18 1.93 -4.05 7.45
C PHE A 18 0.86 -3.64 8.47
N GLU A 19 0.54 -2.35 8.52
CA GLU A 19 -0.50 -1.77 9.36
C GLU A 19 -1.73 -1.42 8.53
N SER A 20 -2.92 -1.59 9.10
CA SER A 20 -4.17 -1.23 8.40
C SER A 20 -4.65 0.18 8.70
N ARG A 21 -4.09 0.87 9.70
CA ARG A 21 -4.61 2.16 10.22
C ARG A 21 -3.52 3.23 10.43
N GLY A 22 -2.31 2.94 9.95
CA GLY A 22 -1.17 3.85 10.00
C GLY A 22 -0.64 4.07 8.59
N ALA A 23 0.10 5.16 8.39
CA ALA A 23 0.78 5.39 7.11
C ALA A 23 1.71 4.20 6.82
N PRO A 24 1.72 3.68 5.58
CA PRO A 24 2.64 2.63 5.17
C PRO A 24 4.08 3.02 5.49
N HIS A 25 4.85 2.14 6.13
CA HIS A 25 6.23 2.48 6.50
C HIS A 25 7.18 2.31 5.30
N ARG A 26 8.03 3.30 5.06
CA ARG A 26 9.00 3.32 3.95
C ARG A 26 9.89 2.09 3.97
N ASP A 27 10.50 1.79 5.12
CA ASP A 27 11.40 0.65 5.30
C ASP A 27 10.70 -0.69 5.00
N ARG A 28 9.43 -0.82 5.39
CA ARG A 28 8.63 -2.02 5.15
C ARG A 28 8.24 -2.17 3.67
N ILE A 29 7.94 -1.08 2.97
CA ILE A 29 7.68 -1.10 1.52
C ILE A 29 8.95 -1.51 0.78
N LEU A 30 10.10 -0.89 1.07
CA LEU A 30 11.37 -1.21 0.42
C LEU A 30 11.80 -2.66 0.69
N LYS A 31 11.64 -3.13 1.93
CA LYS A 31 11.84 -4.53 2.28
C LYS A 31 10.92 -5.47 1.50
N PHE A 32 9.65 -5.08 1.30
CA PHE A 32 8.73 -5.88 0.52
C PHE A 32 9.12 -5.92 -0.97
N ALA A 33 9.55 -4.79 -1.54
CA ALA A 33 10.03 -4.73 -2.92
C ALA A 33 11.27 -5.63 -3.13
N ALA A 34 12.23 -5.59 -2.19
CA ALA A 34 13.40 -6.46 -2.22
C ALA A 34 13.01 -7.94 -2.11
N LEU A 35 12.10 -8.27 -1.19
CA LEU A 35 11.57 -9.63 -1.05
C LEU A 35 10.92 -10.09 -2.36
N TYR A 36 10.01 -9.30 -2.91
CA TYR A 36 9.24 -9.58 -4.11
C TYR A 36 10.11 -9.92 -5.32
N ARG A 37 11.27 -9.27 -5.48
CA ARG A 37 12.26 -9.58 -6.52
C ARG A 37 12.95 -10.94 -6.36
N SER A 38 12.91 -11.52 -5.17
CA SER A 38 13.65 -12.74 -4.80
C SER A 38 12.77 -13.95 -4.49
N ILE A 39 11.45 -13.77 -4.34
CA ILE A 39 10.54 -14.87 -4.03
C ILE A 39 10.28 -15.75 -5.26
N ALA A 40 9.90 -17.00 -4.99
CA ALA A 40 9.36 -17.89 -6.02
C ALA A 40 7.88 -17.57 -6.31
N PHE A 41 7.51 -17.63 -7.59
CA PHE A 41 6.13 -17.50 -8.06
C PHE A 41 5.56 -18.87 -8.46
N PRO A 42 4.23 -19.10 -8.36
CA PRO A 42 3.22 -18.15 -7.88
C PRO A 42 3.31 -17.93 -6.36
N MET A 43 2.98 -16.71 -5.91
CA MET A 43 2.91 -16.36 -4.49
C MET A 43 1.47 -16.15 -4.02
N LEU A 44 1.20 -16.46 -2.74
CA LEU A 44 -0.06 -16.16 -2.08
C LEU A 44 0.17 -15.13 -0.97
N MET A 45 -0.46 -13.96 -1.10
CA MET A 45 -0.48 -12.94 -0.05
C MET A 45 -1.82 -12.98 0.68
N HIS A 46 -1.79 -12.90 2.01
CA HIS A 46 -3.01 -12.76 2.80
C HIS A 46 -2.74 -12.02 4.11
N CYS A 47 -3.80 -11.50 4.72
CA CYS A 47 -3.78 -11.07 6.11
C CYS A 47 -4.79 -11.90 6.93
N LYS A 48 -5.26 -11.40 8.09
CA LYS A 48 -6.28 -12.09 8.90
C LYS A 48 -7.65 -12.07 8.23
N SER A 49 -8.08 -10.91 7.74
CA SER A 49 -9.43 -10.70 7.15
C SER A 49 -9.41 -10.59 5.63
N GLY A 50 -8.24 -10.53 4.99
CA GLY A 50 -8.11 -10.36 3.53
C GLY A 50 -8.43 -8.95 3.01
N ALA A 51 -8.69 -7.98 3.89
CA ALA A 51 -9.04 -6.60 3.54
C ALA A 51 -7.76 -5.71 3.49
N ASP A 52 -7.75 -4.63 4.26
CA ASP A 52 -6.76 -3.54 4.26
C ASP A 52 -5.29 -3.92 3.97
N ARG A 53 -4.68 -4.81 4.78
CA ARG A 53 -3.25 -5.15 4.63
C ARG A 53 -2.95 -5.99 3.40
N ALA A 54 -3.91 -6.84 3.02
CA ALA A 54 -3.78 -7.61 1.79
C ALA A 54 -3.98 -6.69 0.59
N GLY A 55 -4.98 -5.80 0.62
CA GLY A 55 -5.20 -4.78 -0.40
C GLY A 55 -4.00 -3.84 -0.58
N LEU A 56 -3.40 -3.35 0.51
CA LEU A 56 -2.17 -2.55 0.45
C LEU A 56 -1.04 -3.34 -0.24
N ALA A 57 -0.80 -4.58 0.17
CA ALA A 57 0.26 -5.40 -0.42
C ALA A 57 0.02 -5.68 -1.92
N SER A 58 -1.23 -5.97 -2.31
CA SER A 58 -1.61 -6.12 -3.71
C SER A 58 -1.38 -4.84 -4.52
N GLY A 59 -1.80 -3.69 -3.99
CA GLY A 59 -1.57 -2.39 -4.64
C GLY A 59 -0.08 -2.04 -4.77
N LEU A 60 0.74 -2.37 -3.78
CA LEU A 60 2.20 -2.22 -3.87
C LEU A 60 2.79 -3.08 -4.99
N VAL A 61 2.34 -4.33 -5.15
CA VAL A 61 2.79 -5.22 -6.23
C VAL A 61 2.45 -4.66 -7.60
N ILE A 62 1.25 -4.10 -7.78
CA ILE A 62 0.86 -3.41 -9.01
C ILE A 62 1.86 -2.30 -9.34
N LEU A 63 2.23 -1.46 -8.36
CA LEU A 63 3.18 -0.38 -8.56
C LEU A 63 4.62 -0.87 -8.77
N PHE A 64 5.02 -1.99 -8.15
CA PHE A 64 6.33 -2.62 -8.39
C PHE A 64 6.47 -3.11 -9.83
N GLU A 65 5.37 -3.58 -10.42
CA GLU A 65 5.28 -4.06 -11.80
C GLU A 65 5.00 -2.93 -12.82
N GLY A 66 5.03 -1.66 -12.38
CA GLY A 66 4.88 -0.50 -13.27
C GLY A 66 3.44 -0.11 -13.59
N GLY A 67 2.45 -0.65 -12.86
CA GLY A 67 1.07 -0.19 -12.91
C GLY A 67 0.89 1.20 -12.27
N THR A 68 -0.36 1.64 -12.26
CA THR A 68 -0.77 2.97 -11.80
C THR A 68 -1.35 2.96 -10.39
N ALA A 69 -1.34 4.12 -9.74
CA ALA A 69 -1.98 4.36 -8.46
C ALA A 69 -3.49 4.09 -8.51
N ASP A 70 -4.14 4.37 -9.65
CA ASP A 70 -5.56 4.07 -9.85
C ASP A 70 -5.84 2.58 -9.89
N GLU A 71 -4.93 1.77 -10.42
CA GLU A 71 -5.02 0.31 -10.36
C GLU A 71 -4.77 -0.19 -8.94
N ALA A 72 -3.75 0.35 -8.26
CA ALA A 72 -3.47 0.02 -6.86
C ALA A 72 -4.65 0.35 -5.93
N LEU A 73 -5.33 1.47 -6.15
CA LEU A 73 -6.50 1.89 -5.38
C LEU A 73 -7.69 0.90 -5.51
N LYS A 74 -7.81 0.16 -6.62
CA LYS A 74 -8.89 -0.84 -6.78
C LYS A 74 -8.75 -2.01 -5.80
N GLU A 75 -7.55 -2.28 -5.32
CA GLU A 75 -7.26 -3.29 -4.29
C GLU A 75 -7.73 -2.86 -2.89
N LEU A 76 -8.08 -1.58 -2.71
CA LEU A 76 -8.68 -1.00 -1.52
C LEU A 76 -10.15 -0.66 -1.77
N SER A 77 -10.98 -1.68 -1.91
CA SER A 77 -12.40 -1.50 -2.20
C SER A 77 -13.33 -2.21 -1.22
N TRP A 78 -14.58 -1.74 -1.14
CA TRP A 78 -15.64 -2.34 -0.33
C TRP A 78 -15.85 -3.82 -0.68
N ARG A 79 -15.60 -4.22 -1.93
CA ARG A 79 -15.64 -5.62 -2.40
C ARG A 79 -14.71 -6.52 -1.58
N TYR A 80 -13.59 -5.98 -1.11
CA TYR A 80 -12.61 -6.68 -0.27
C TYR A 80 -12.74 -6.32 1.21
N GLY A 81 -13.83 -5.65 1.61
CA GLY A 81 -14.09 -5.27 3.01
C GLY A 81 -13.30 -4.05 3.49
N HIS A 82 -12.78 -3.24 2.58
CA HIS A 82 -12.08 -1.99 2.91
C HIS A 82 -13.06 -0.80 3.03
N PHE A 83 -12.87 0.05 4.05
CA PHE A 83 -13.72 1.22 4.35
C PHE A 83 -12.90 2.50 4.53
N ASN A 84 -12.77 3.27 3.45
CA ASN A 84 -11.93 4.48 3.39
C ASN A 84 -12.41 5.67 4.24
N HIS A 85 -13.64 5.64 4.77
CA HIS A 85 -14.16 6.67 5.69
C HIS A 85 -13.66 6.48 7.14
N SER A 86 -12.88 5.43 7.41
CA SER A 86 -12.29 5.15 8.72
C SER A 86 -10.79 5.47 8.76
N ARG A 87 -10.10 5.11 9.84
CA ARG A 87 -8.62 5.21 9.91
C ARG A 87 -7.91 4.39 8.85
N THR A 88 -8.57 3.41 8.23
CA THR A 88 -7.99 2.63 7.13
C THR A 88 -7.84 3.44 5.84
N GLY A 89 -8.57 4.56 5.70
CA GLY A 89 -8.47 5.47 4.55
C GLY A 89 -7.08 6.09 4.33
N ILE A 90 -6.18 5.97 5.32
CA ILE A 90 -4.79 6.40 5.18
C ILE A 90 -4.04 5.58 4.11
N LEU A 91 -4.50 4.37 3.81
CA LEU A 91 -3.94 3.52 2.76
C LEU A 91 -4.32 4.06 1.37
N ASP A 92 -5.55 4.55 1.21
CA ASP A 92 -5.99 5.25 -0.01
C ASP A 92 -5.18 6.54 -0.17
N ALA A 93 -5.06 7.31 0.90
CA ALA A 93 -4.31 8.57 0.93
C ALA A 93 -2.85 8.36 0.48
N PHE A 94 -2.22 7.24 0.85
CA PHE A 94 -0.88 6.88 0.40
C PHE A 94 -0.77 6.74 -1.13
N PHE A 95 -1.67 5.98 -1.77
CA PHE A 95 -1.65 5.84 -3.22
C PHE A 95 -2.04 7.13 -3.94
N MET A 96 -3.00 7.88 -3.40
CA MET A 96 -3.39 9.19 -3.93
C MET A 96 -2.26 10.22 -3.84
N ARG A 97 -1.45 10.16 -2.78
CA ARG A 97 -0.26 10.98 -2.58
C ARG A 97 0.79 10.69 -3.67
N TYR A 98 1.12 9.42 -3.89
CA TYR A 98 2.03 9.03 -4.98
C TYR A 98 1.52 9.53 -6.34
N ARG A 99 0.23 9.35 -6.63
CA ARG A 99 -0.42 9.87 -7.85
C ARG A 99 -0.26 11.38 -8.02
N GLY A 100 -0.44 12.14 -6.93
CA GLY A 100 -0.37 13.59 -6.93
C GLY A 100 1.05 14.13 -7.09
N GLU A 101 2.01 13.54 -6.37
CA GLU A 101 3.39 14.04 -6.24
C GLU A 101 4.34 13.50 -7.32
N ALA A 102 4.23 12.24 -7.70
CA ALA A 102 5.31 11.54 -8.39
C ALA A 102 4.91 10.73 -9.62
N GLU A 103 3.69 10.19 -9.68
CA GLU A 103 3.29 9.34 -10.80
C GLU A 103 3.49 10.04 -12.16
N GLY A 104 4.12 9.33 -13.10
CA GLY A 104 4.52 9.84 -14.42
C GLY A 104 5.78 10.72 -14.43
N ARG A 105 6.37 11.01 -13.26
CA ARG A 105 7.59 11.85 -13.11
C ARG A 105 8.72 11.13 -12.41
N ILE A 106 8.43 10.41 -11.33
CA ILE A 106 9.40 9.68 -10.50
C ILE A 106 8.91 8.23 -10.34
N PRO A 107 9.76 7.22 -10.59
CA PRO A 107 9.41 5.82 -10.35
C PRO A 107 8.95 5.58 -8.90
N PHE A 108 7.94 4.72 -8.70
CA PHE A 108 7.35 4.50 -7.38
C PHE A 108 8.37 4.21 -6.27
N LEU A 109 9.31 3.30 -6.50
CA LEU A 109 10.31 2.93 -5.49
C LEU A 109 11.28 4.06 -5.17
N GLU A 110 11.64 4.87 -6.17
CA GLU A 110 12.48 6.06 -5.99
C GLU A 110 11.74 7.13 -5.18
N TRP A 111 10.45 7.34 -5.47
CA TRP A 111 9.60 8.23 -4.68
C TRP A 111 9.48 7.74 -3.22
N VAL A 112 9.26 6.44 -2.99
CA VAL A 112 9.21 5.87 -1.64
C VAL A 112 10.53 6.07 -0.90
N GLU A 113 11.67 5.88 -1.57
CA GLU A 113 12.99 5.95 -0.94
C GLU A 113 13.37 7.39 -0.53
N HIS A 114 13.13 8.35 -1.43
CA HIS A 114 13.71 9.69 -1.31
C HIS A 114 12.71 10.81 -1.03
N HIS A 115 11.42 10.62 -1.31
CA HIS A 115 10.43 11.69 -1.30
C HIS A 115 9.26 11.44 -0.34
N TYR A 116 8.88 10.18 -0.15
CA TYR A 116 7.75 9.83 0.70
C TYR A 116 8.05 10.07 2.18
N ASP A 117 7.21 10.89 2.82
CA ASP A 117 7.25 11.17 4.26
C ASP A 117 5.99 10.61 4.95
N GLU A 118 6.20 9.58 5.77
CA GLU A 118 5.14 8.95 6.57
C GLU A 118 4.51 9.90 7.60
N GLY A 119 5.32 10.79 8.16
CA GLY A 119 4.91 11.78 9.15
C GLY A 119 4.00 12.83 8.52
N ALA A 120 4.39 13.34 7.35
CA ALA A 120 3.56 14.25 6.56
C ALA A 120 2.22 13.60 6.20
N LEU A 121 2.22 12.36 5.69
CA LEU A 121 0.98 11.66 5.37
C LEU A 121 0.07 11.47 6.60
N LYS A 122 0.64 11.14 7.77
CA LYS A 122 -0.11 11.01 9.03
C LYS A 122 -0.69 12.35 9.51
N GLN A 123 0.01 13.46 9.28
CA GLN A 123 -0.44 14.80 9.67
C GLN A 123 -1.56 15.30 8.75
N ASP A 124 -1.42 15.08 7.44
CA ASP A 124 -2.37 15.55 6.44
C ASP A 124 -3.66 14.71 6.40
N PHE A 125 -3.57 13.42 6.73
CA PHE A 125 -4.73 12.53 6.69
C PHE A 125 -5.60 12.62 7.96
N VAL A 126 -6.89 12.92 7.77
CA VAL A 126 -7.92 12.84 8.80
C VAL A 126 -9.00 11.85 8.37
N ALA A 127 -9.36 10.92 9.27
CA ALA A 127 -10.40 9.93 9.01
C ALA A 127 -11.74 10.60 8.64
N GLY A 128 -12.38 10.10 7.57
CA GLY A 128 -13.63 10.67 7.03
C GLY A 128 -13.44 11.91 6.14
N LYS A 129 -12.21 12.41 5.95
CA LYS A 129 -11.91 13.61 5.14
C LYS A 129 -11.06 13.30 3.90
N LEU A 130 -11.22 12.11 3.31
CA LEU A 130 -10.44 11.73 2.13
C LEU A 130 -10.72 12.65 0.92
N ALA A 131 -11.95 13.15 0.77
CA ALA A 131 -12.29 14.07 -0.31
C ALA A 131 -11.53 15.41 -0.21
N SER A 132 -11.37 15.98 0.99
CA SER A 132 -10.58 17.20 1.15
C SER A 132 -9.10 16.96 0.92
N PHE A 133 -8.58 15.80 1.37
CA PHE A 133 -7.21 15.39 1.09
C PHE A 133 -6.91 15.36 -0.42
N VAL A 134 -7.84 14.86 -1.24
CA VAL A 134 -7.70 14.88 -2.70
C VAL A 134 -7.67 16.30 -3.23
N ASN A 135 -8.54 17.19 -2.75
CA ASN A 135 -8.55 18.59 -3.19
C ASN A 135 -7.24 19.30 -2.86
N ASP A 136 -6.72 19.13 -1.65
CA ASP A 136 -5.46 19.76 -1.22
C ASP A 136 -4.28 19.29 -2.09
N GLN A 137 -4.25 18.00 -2.45
CA GLN A 137 -3.25 17.44 -3.36
C GLN A 137 -3.35 17.97 -4.79
N VAL A 138 -4.55 18.27 -5.27
CA VAL A 138 -4.76 18.89 -6.59
C VAL A 138 -4.33 20.37 -6.56
N LEU A 139 -4.64 21.09 -5.48
CA LEU A 139 -4.27 22.51 -5.33
C LEU A 139 -2.76 22.72 -5.28
N HIS A 140 -1.99 21.78 -4.72
CA HIS A 140 -0.53 21.83 -4.78
C HIS A 140 0.07 21.59 -6.18
N ARG A 141 -0.75 21.29 -7.21
CA ARG A 141 -0.31 21.16 -8.61
C ARG A 141 -0.41 22.47 -9.42
N GLU A 142 -1.05 23.52 -8.90
CA GLU A 142 -1.16 24.86 -9.53
C GLU A 142 -0.11 25.83 -8.96
#